data_AF-A0A9W6ZLY3-F1
#
_entry.id   AF-A0A9W6ZLY3-F1
#
_cell.length_a   1.000
_cell.length_b   1.000
_cell.length_c   1.000
_cell.angle_alpha   90.00
_cell.angle_beta   90.00
_cell.angle_gamma   90.00
#
_symmetry.space_group_name_H-M   'P 1'
#
loop_
_entity.id
_entity.type
_entity.pdbx_description
1 polymer ?
#
loop_
_entity_poly.entity_id
_entity_poly.type
_entity_poly.pdbx_seq_one_letter_code
_entity_poly.pdbx_strand_id
1 'polypeptide(L)'
;MDLLRNRTDVPYVRPGATKDSDERYVILPGEDAEDTTAVGRPIGAEYFDVGQKIRYMDRHGIDVSVLSLANPWLDFLPKEDAAAMARLLNDDLQEISEDSEGRIYGFGVLPTQDPEAA
;
A
#
# COMPACT_ATOMS: atom_id res chain seq x y z
N MET A 1 0.75 7.34 1.48
CA MET A 1 -0.73 7.45 1.59
C MET A 1 -1.30 8.69 0.90
N ASP A 2 -0.61 9.83 0.90
CA ASP A 2 -1.15 11.08 0.37
C ASP A 2 -1.46 11.04 -1.13
N LEU A 3 -0.68 10.32 -1.92
CA LEU A 3 -0.98 10.06 -3.33
C LEU A 3 -2.40 9.50 -3.51
N LEU A 4 -2.77 8.47 -2.76
CA LEU A 4 -4.08 7.82 -2.90
C LEU A 4 -5.22 8.70 -2.37
N ARG A 5 -4.97 9.53 -1.35
CA ARG A 5 -5.98 10.46 -0.78
C ARG A 5 -6.29 11.65 -1.70
N ASN A 6 -5.36 12.04 -2.55
CA ASN A 6 -5.52 13.19 -3.45
C ASN A 6 -6.06 12.83 -4.84
N ARG A 7 -6.27 11.54 -5.12
CA ARG A 7 -6.76 11.05 -6.42
C ARG A 7 -8.29 11.06 -6.49
N THR A 8 -8.81 11.31 -7.68
CA THR A 8 -10.24 11.21 -8.02
C THR A 8 -10.57 9.95 -8.81
N ASP A 9 -9.58 9.35 -9.48
CA ASP A 9 -9.72 8.11 -10.24
C ASP A 9 -9.12 6.93 -9.47
N VAL A 10 -9.69 5.74 -9.66
CA VAL A 10 -9.18 4.52 -9.01
C VAL A 10 -7.71 4.26 -9.36
N PRO A 11 -6.92 3.75 -8.40
CA PRO A 11 -7.25 3.55 -7.00
C PRO A 11 -7.19 4.87 -6.19
N TYR A 12 -8.02 5.02 -5.16
CA TYR A 12 -8.00 6.16 -4.25
C TYR A 12 -8.44 5.80 -2.82
N VAL A 13 -8.03 6.62 -1.84
CA VAL A 13 -8.44 6.52 -0.44
C VAL A 13 -9.34 7.69 -0.10
N ARG A 14 -10.44 7.42 0.61
CA ARG A 14 -11.41 8.44 1.05
C ARG A 14 -11.76 8.29 2.53
N PRO A 15 -12.27 9.34 3.19
CA PRO A 15 -12.79 9.21 4.54
C PRO A 15 -13.91 8.18 4.64
N GLY A 16 -14.04 7.55 5.81
CA GLY A 16 -15.17 6.69 6.13
C GLY A 16 -16.50 7.46 6.19
N ALA A 17 -17.62 6.73 6.14
CA ALA A 17 -18.97 7.32 6.13
C ALA A 17 -19.31 8.08 7.44
N THR A 18 -18.64 7.73 8.55
CA THR A 18 -18.75 8.42 9.83
C THR A 18 -17.35 8.79 10.35
N LYS A 19 -17.29 9.75 11.28
CA LYS A 19 -16.03 10.20 11.90
C LYS A 19 -15.27 9.08 12.62
N ASP A 20 -16.00 8.06 13.09
CA ASP A 20 -15.46 6.91 13.82
C ASP A 20 -15.19 5.71 12.91
N SER A 21 -15.43 5.84 11.59
CA SER A 21 -15.16 4.77 10.62
C SER A 21 -13.82 4.96 9.92
N ASP A 22 -13.10 3.86 9.75
CA ASP A 22 -11.81 3.84 9.06
C ASP A 22 -11.92 4.43 7.65
N GLU A 23 -10.79 4.96 7.16
CA GLU A 23 -10.64 5.34 5.76
C GLU A 23 -11.02 4.16 4.86
N ARG A 24 -11.51 4.46 3.66
CA ARG A 24 -11.94 3.46 2.67
C ARG A 24 -11.02 3.52 1.46
N TYR A 25 -10.51 2.37 1.07
CA TYR A 25 -9.70 2.18 -0.11
C TYR A 25 -10.53 1.58 -1.25
N VAL A 26 -10.58 2.27 -2.39
CA VAL A 26 -11.25 1.84 -3.62
C VAL A 26 -10.19 1.55 -4.66
N ILE A 27 -10.22 0.35 -5.24
CA ILE A 27 -9.14 -0.17 -6.08
C ILE A 27 -9.57 -0.31 -7.53
N LEU A 28 -10.77 -0.85 -7.76
CA LEU A 28 -11.22 -1.24 -9.10
C LEU A 28 -12.36 -0.34 -9.61
N PRO A 29 -12.43 -0.08 -10.94
CA PRO A 29 -13.58 0.60 -11.53
C PRO A 29 -14.86 -0.19 -11.24
N GLY A 30 -15.93 0.49 -10.81
CA GLY A 30 -17.21 -0.14 -10.50
C GLY A 30 -17.37 -0.53 -9.02
N GLU A 31 -16.28 -0.65 -8.24
CA GLU A 31 -16.39 -0.79 -6.77
C GLU A 31 -17.07 0.44 -6.14
N ASP A 32 -17.08 1.57 -6.85
CA ASP A 32 -17.76 2.80 -6.47
C ASP A 32 -19.30 2.73 -6.61
N ALA A 33 -19.80 1.76 -7.38
CA ALA A 33 -21.22 1.52 -7.64
C ALA A 33 -21.78 0.27 -6.93
N GLU A 34 -20.95 -0.45 -6.15
CA GLU A 34 -21.35 -1.66 -5.45
C GLU A 34 -22.00 -1.38 -4.09
N ASP A 35 -23.12 -2.06 -3.80
CA ASP A 35 -23.84 -1.95 -2.52
C ASP A 35 -23.18 -2.73 -1.36
N THR A 36 -22.14 -3.53 -1.64
CA THR A 36 -21.43 -4.33 -0.62
C THR A 36 -20.00 -3.81 -0.37
N THR A 37 -19.64 -3.60 0.90
CA THR A 37 -18.48 -2.82 1.41
C THR A 37 -18.58 -1.28 1.26
N ALA A 38 -19.79 -0.74 1.03
CA ALA A 38 -20.22 0.67 1.00
C ALA A 38 -19.16 1.76 1.30
N VAL A 39 -18.23 2.12 0.43
CA VAL A 39 -18.02 1.89 -1.00
C VAL A 39 -16.49 1.84 -1.16
N GLY A 40 -15.89 0.72 -0.75
CA GLY A 40 -14.44 0.54 -0.61
C GLY A 40 -14.08 -0.18 0.69
N ARG A 41 -12.89 -0.80 0.73
CA ARG A 41 -12.48 -1.65 1.86
C ARG A 41 -11.90 -0.78 2.98
N PRO A 42 -12.21 -1.07 4.26
CA PRO A 42 -11.56 -0.34 5.35
C PRO A 42 -10.05 -0.52 5.27
N ILE A 43 -9.31 0.58 5.40
CA ILE A 43 -7.86 0.64 5.41
C ILE A 43 -7.40 1.26 6.73
N GLY A 44 -6.87 0.43 7.62
CA GLY A 44 -6.33 0.85 8.91
C GLY A 44 -4.80 0.82 8.93
N ALA A 45 -4.27 1.00 10.15
CA ALA A 45 -2.83 1.02 10.41
C ALA A 45 -2.11 -0.27 9.97
N GLU A 46 -2.82 -1.39 9.87
CA GLU A 46 -2.29 -2.66 9.37
C GLU A 46 -1.73 -2.59 7.93
N TYR A 47 -2.07 -1.56 7.16
CA TYR A 47 -1.53 -1.35 5.80
C TYR A 47 -0.27 -0.48 5.74
N PHE A 48 -0.01 0.37 6.74
CA PHE A 48 1.05 1.38 6.64
C PHE A 48 1.86 1.62 7.93
N ASP A 49 1.43 1.11 9.09
CA ASP A 49 2.19 1.17 10.34
C ASP A 49 3.05 -0.09 10.49
N VAL A 50 4.37 0.08 10.35
CA VAL A 50 5.37 -0.99 10.56
C VAL A 50 5.32 -1.55 11.98
N GLY A 51 5.06 -0.71 12.98
CA GLY A 51 4.89 -1.13 14.36
C GLY A 51 3.67 -2.06 14.50
N GLN A 52 2.59 -1.83 13.76
CA GLN A 52 1.45 -2.73 13.72
C GLN A 52 1.81 -4.09 13.11
N LYS A 53 2.64 -4.11 12.06
CA LYS A 53 3.18 -5.35 11.48
C LYS A 53 4.06 -6.13 12.48
N ILE A 54 4.96 -5.46 13.19
CA ILE A 54 5.81 -6.09 14.22
C ILE A 54 4.95 -6.68 15.35
N ARG A 55 3.98 -5.92 15.88
CA ARG A 55 3.04 -6.43 16.89
C ARG A 55 2.27 -7.65 16.40
N TYR A 56 1.86 -7.66 15.14
CA TYR A 56 1.22 -8.83 14.51
C TYR A 56 2.19 -10.02 14.47
N MET A 57 3.44 -9.81 14.05
CA MET A 57 4.46 -10.86 14.03
C MET A 57 4.68 -11.46 15.42
N ASP A 58 4.86 -10.63 16.45
CA ASP A 58 5.07 -11.06 17.83
C ASP A 58 3.89 -11.86 18.37
N ARG A 59 2.66 -11.37 18.11
CA ARG A 59 1.43 -12.06 18.55
C ARG A 59 1.26 -13.44 17.94
N HIS A 60 1.75 -13.63 16.72
CA HIS A 60 1.58 -14.87 15.96
C HIS A 60 2.84 -15.74 15.89
N GLY A 61 3.93 -15.36 16.57
CA GLY A 61 5.18 -16.10 16.56
C GLY A 61 5.83 -16.16 15.18
N ILE A 62 5.74 -15.07 14.40
CA ILE A 62 6.39 -14.96 13.09
C ILE A 62 7.77 -14.32 13.28
N ASP A 63 8.81 -15.12 13.05
CA ASP A 63 10.19 -14.65 13.25
C ASP A 63 10.61 -13.63 12.18
N VAL A 64 10.32 -13.94 10.91
CA VAL A 64 10.73 -13.15 9.74
C VAL A 64 9.55 -12.96 8.78
N SER A 65 9.41 -11.78 8.20
CA SER A 65 8.46 -11.48 7.12
C SER A 65 9.17 -10.87 5.92
N VAL A 66 8.81 -11.33 4.71
CA VAL A 66 9.16 -10.65 3.46
C VAL A 66 7.92 -9.89 2.98
N LEU A 67 7.99 -8.56 3.02
CA LEU A 67 6.88 -7.68 2.64
C LEU A 67 6.87 -7.44 1.13
N SER A 68 5.68 -7.18 0.60
CA SER A 68 5.46 -6.80 -0.79
C SER A 68 4.43 -5.70 -0.86
N LEU A 69 4.56 -4.80 -1.84
CA LEU A 69 3.52 -3.82 -2.15
C LEU A 69 2.21 -4.55 -2.52
N ALA A 70 1.11 -4.10 -1.92
CA ALA A 70 -0.22 -4.64 -2.20
C ALA A 70 -0.72 -4.20 -3.58
N ASN A 71 -1.70 -4.93 -4.12
CA ASN A 71 -2.36 -4.54 -5.36
C ASN A 71 -3.08 -3.18 -5.20
N PRO A 72 -3.12 -2.35 -6.26
CA PRO A 72 -2.76 -2.65 -7.65
C PRO A 72 -1.33 -2.21 -8.02
N TRP A 73 -0.37 -2.27 -7.09
CA TRP A 73 1.02 -1.87 -7.31
C TRP A 73 1.13 -0.44 -7.86
N LEU A 74 1.76 -0.27 -9.02
CA LEU A 74 1.94 1.01 -9.72
C LEU A 74 1.18 1.06 -11.05
N ASP A 75 0.30 0.08 -11.31
CA ASP A 75 -0.32 -0.15 -12.61
C ASP A 75 -1.19 1.02 -13.10
N PHE A 76 -1.58 1.91 -12.18
CA PHE A 76 -2.44 3.06 -12.43
C PHE A 76 -1.69 4.37 -12.67
N LEU A 77 -0.37 4.40 -12.46
CA LEU A 77 0.44 5.60 -12.62
C LEU A 77 0.89 5.75 -14.08
N PRO A 78 1.01 6.99 -14.59
CA PRO A 78 1.73 7.26 -15.82
C PRO A 78 3.17 6.74 -15.75
N LYS A 79 3.73 6.38 -16.91
CA LYS A 79 5.08 5.84 -17.07
C LYS A 79 6.15 6.58 -16.24
N GLU A 80 6.21 7.91 -16.39
CA GLU A 80 7.23 8.74 -15.75
C GLU A 80 7.07 8.77 -14.21
N ASP A 81 5.83 8.81 -13.72
CA ASP A 81 5.52 8.82 -12.28
C ASP A 81 5.78 7.45 -11.63
N ALA A 82 5.52 6.36 -12.36
CA ALA A 82 5.71 5.00 -11.87
C ALA A 82 7.18 4.73 -11.51
N ALA A 83 8.14 5.18 -12.33
CA ALA A 83 9.56 4.98 -12.07
C ALA A 83 10.04 5.76 -10.83
N ALA A 84 9.58 6.99 -10.66
CA ALA A 84 9.91 7.78 -9.47
C ALA A 84 9.28 7.16 -8.21
N MET A 85 8.03 6.74 -8.28
CA MET A 85 7.32 6.10 -7.16
C MET A 85 7.92 4.75 -6.79
N ALA A 86 8.34 3.94 -7.76
CA ALA A 86 9.01 2.66 -7.51
C ALA A 86 10.29 2.84 -6.70
N ARG A 87 11.13 3.83 -7.05
CA ARG A 87 12.34 4.15 -6.29
C ARG A 87 12.00 4.56 -4.85
N LEU A 88 11.08 5.50 -4.68
CA LEU A 88 10.65 5.95 -3.36
C LEU A 88 10.16 4.80 -2.48
N LEU A 89 9.29 3.93 -3.01
CA LEU A 89 8.76 2.78 -2.25
C LEU A 89 9.83 1.73 -1.93
N ASN A 90 10.80 1.53 -2.82
CA ASN A 90 11.91 0.62 -2.56
C ASN A 90 12.87 1.18 -1.50
N ASP A 91 13.14 2.49 -1.53
CA ASP A 91 13.95 3.17 -0.51
C ASP A 91 13.26 3.09 0.86
N ASP A 92 11.95 3.38 0.93
CA ASP A 92 11.16 3.21 2.16
C ASP A 92 11.20 1.75 2.68
N LEU A 93 11.06 0.78 1.78
CA LEU A 93 11.09 -0.64 2.15
C LEU A 93 12.49 -1.10 2.62
N GLN A 94 13.54 -0.51 2.06
CA GLN A 94 14.92 -0.74 2.48
C GLN A 94 15.14 -0.20 3.89
N GLU A 95 14.71 1.03 4.19
CA GLU A 95 14.80 1.62 5.54
C GLU A 95 14.05 0.75 6.57
N ILE A 96 12.84 0.31 6.24
CA ILE A 96 12.07 -0.62 7.09
C ILE A 96 12.84 -1.93 7.34
N SER A 97 13.52 -2.46 6.33
CA SER A 97 14.31 -3.69 6.46
C SER A 97 15.52 -3.50 7.36
N GLU A 98 16.25 -2.39 7.21
CA GLU A 98 17.42 -2.03 8.01
C GLU A 98 17.05 -1.84 9.50
N ASP A 99 15.93 -1.17 9.77
CA ASP A 99 15.44 -0.89 11.13
C ASP A 99 14.82 -2.12 11.82
N SER A 100 14.57 -3.20 11.09
CA SER A 100 13.87 -4.37 11.62
C SER A 100 14.73 -5.37 12.39
N GLU A 101 16.03 -5.10 12.53
CA GLU A 101 17.02 -6.03 13.13
C GLU A 101 17.01 -7.43 12.47
N GLY A 102 16.79 -7.48 11.15
CA GLY A 102 16.76 -8.71 10.37
C GLY A 102 15.42 -9.47 10.40
N ARG A 103 14.36 -8.86 10.93
CA ARG A 103 13.02 -9.47 10.97
C ARG A 103 12.17 -9.17 9.74
N ILE A 104 12.47 -8.11 8.99
CA ILE A 104 11.72 -7.70 7.81
C ILE A 104 12.66 -7.62 6.60
N TYR A 105 12.20 -8.17 5.48
CA TYR A 105 12.78 -8.01 4.14
C TYR A 105 11.71 -7.54 3.15
N GLY A 106 12.12 -7.16 1.94
CA GLY A 106 11.23 -6.63 0.92
C GLY A 106 11.33 -7.30 -0.45
N PHE A 107 10.20 -7.45 -1.13
CA PHE A 107 10.15 -7.66 -2.58
C PHE A 107 10.19 -6.30 -3.29
N GLY A 108 11.15 -6.12 -4.18
CA GLY A 108 11.30 -4.89 -4.96
C GLY A 108 10.09 -4.59 -5.83
N VAL A 109 9.68 -3.32 -5.83
CA VAL A 109 8.64 -2.76 -6.68
C VAL A 109 9.28 -2.31 -7.98
N LEU A 110 8.70 -2.71 -9.11
CA LEU A 110 9.17 -2.34 -10.45
C LEU A 110 8.14 -1.45 -11.16
N PRO A 111 8.58 -0.44 -11.92
CA PRO A 111 7.70 0.33 -12.80
C PRO A 111 7.44 -0.49 -14.08
N THR A 112 6.55 -1.48 -14.00
CA THR A 112 6.29 -2.45 -15.09
C THR A 112 5.83 -1.82 -16.42
N GLN A 113 5.36 -0.58 -16.41
CA GLN A 113 5.03 0.18 -17.62
C GLN A 113 6.26 0.80 -18.32
N ASP A 114 7.43 0.80 -17.68
CA ASP A 114 8.70 1.29 -18.22
C ASP A 114 9.80 0.22 -18.17
N PRO A 115 9.91 -0.63 -19.20
CA PRO A 115 10.93 -1.68 -19.24
C PRO A 115 12.38 -1.18 -19.12
N GLU A 116 12.66 0.08 -19.49
CA GLU A 116 14.01 0.64 -19.39
C GLU A 116 14.34 1.11 -17.97
N ALA A 117 13.32 1.46 -17.18
CA ALA A 117 13.47 1.90 -15.80
C ALA A 117 13.26 0.78 -14.77
N ALA A 118 12.85 -0.41 -15.21
CA ALA A 118 12.60 -1.60 -14.39
C ALA A 118 13.88 -2.39 -14.08
#